data_AF-A0A165M7B4-F1
#
_entry.id   AF-A0A165M7B4-F1
#
_cell.length_a   1.000
_cell.length_b   1.000
_cell.length_c   1.000
_cell.angle_alpha   90.00
_cell.angle_beta   90.00
_cell.angle_gamma   90.00
#
_symmetry.space_group_name_H-M   'P 1'
#
loop_
_entity.id
_entity.type
_entity.pdbx_description
1 polymer ?
#
loop_
_entity_poly.entity_id
_entity_poly.type
_entity_poly.pdbx_seq_one_letter_code
_entity_poly.pdbx_strand_id
1 'polypeptide(L)'
;MDPFDPTPSQRPALHGVSGDTFDLVISHSNYHSIVEVSLDDPCTPLQGGFDTGTGPVNMTVVLTSDEPIYFTCGHPGHCHAGEVGAINASPESMVHFTQEVKDGRPLHDTEAWSGSPHSSVGSGVGAVVVSVSSPPQPAETSGTAPTLVQQRAYPLWAIPVAVVVAAILLASAYGARLFLRRRRVPQDLPPETKAARESIVDALSLQRWDSEKTLYAQA
;
A
#
# COMPACT_ATOMS: atom_id res chain seq x y z
N MET A 1 -8.91 -8.39 -20.72
CA MET A 1 -9.01 -7.79 -19.39
C MET A 1 -7.69 -7.09 -19.17
N ASP A 2 -7.65 -5.79 -19.42
CA ASP A 2 -6.48 -4.97 -19.21
C ASP A 2 -6.20 -4.84 -17.71
N PRO A 3 -4.96 -5.03 -17.23
CA PRO A 3 -4.61 -4.88 -15.83
C PRO A 3 -4.57 -3.41 -15.34
N PHE A 4 -4.99 -2.45 -16.17
CA PHE A 4 -5.03 -1.01 -15.89
C PHE A 4 -6.36 -0.37 -16.30
N ASP A 5 -7.49 -1.04 -16.08
CA ASP A 5 -8.80 -0.38 -16.13
C ASP A 5 -9.16 0.10 -14.71
N PRO A 6 -8.80 1.34 -14.30
CA PRO A 6 -9.33 1.92 -13.08
C PRO A 6 -10.82 2.12 -13.32
N THR A 7 -11.65 1.27 -12.70
CA THR A 7 -13.09 1.44 -12.75
C THR A 7 -13.46 2.91 -12.48
N PRO A 8 -14.33 3.56 -13.28
CA PRO A 8 -14.67 4.99 -13.20
C PRO A 8 -15.26 5.50 -11.87
N SER A 9 -15.25 4.72 -10.80
CA SER A 9 -15.66 5.15 -9.46
C SER A 9 -14.54 5.84 -8.67
N GLN A 10 -13.35 6.02 -9.26
CA GLN A 10 -12.22 6.67 -8.61
C GLN A 10 -12.20 8.16 -8.98
N ARG A 11 -12.91 8.95 -8.16
CA ARG A 11 -12.93 10.42 -8.04
C ARG A 11 -13.09 11.17 -9.38
N PRO A 12 -14.25 11.80 -9.65
CA PRO A 12 -14.40 12.70 -10.79
C PRO A 12 -13.22 13.68 -10.81
N ALA A 13 -12.55 13.81 -11.95
CA ALA A 13 -11.57 14.87 -12.14
C ALA A 13 -12.28 16.19 -11.78
N LEU A 14 -11.75 16.90 -10.78
CA LEU A 14 -12.27 18.20 -10.41
C LEU A 14 -11.94 19.14 -11.57
N HIS A 15 -12.98 19.71 -12.19
CA HIS A 15 -12.81 20.67 -13.26
C HIS A 15 -13.49 21.98 -12.84
N GLY A 16 -12.75 23.08 -12.93
CA GLY A 16 -13.25 24.44 -12.84
C GLY A 16 -12.60 25.35 -13.88
N VAL A 17 -13.06 26.58 -13.95
CA VAL A 17 -12.44 27.65 -14.73
C VAL A 17 -12.04 28.80 -13.80
N SER A 18 -11.22 29.73 -14.30
CA SER A 18 -10.83 30.93 -13.54
C SER A 18 -12.06 31.64 -12.94
N GLY A 19 -12.01 31.89 -11.63
CA GLY A 19 -13.09 32.46 -10.83
C GLY A 19 -13.92 31.43 -10.05
N ASP A 20 -13.85 30.15 -10.40
CA ASP A 20 -14.49 29.09 -9.61
C ASP A 20 -13.79 28.90 -8.26
N THR A 21 -14.54 28.42 -7.28
CA THR A 21 -14.06 28.20 -5.91
C THR A 21 -14.08 26.73 -5.54
N PHE A 22 -13.02 26.26 -4.90
CA PHE A 22 -12.95 24.89 -4.37
C PHE A 22 -12.71 24.92 -2.87
N ASP A 23 -13.53 24.15 -2.13
CA ASP A 23 -13.31 23.89 -0.71
C ASP A 23 -12.49 22.62 -0.55
N LEU A 24 -11.28 22.79 -0.03
CA LEU A 24 -10.31 21.76 0.26
C LEU A 24 -10.41 21.41 1.74
N VAL A 25 -11.01 20.26 2.04
CA VAL A 25 -11.41 19.88 3.39
C VAL A 25 -10.70 18.62 3.87
N ILE A 26 -10.02 18.73 5.02
CA ILE A 26 -9.56 17.60 5.83
C ILE A 26 -10.39 17.59 7.11
N SER A 27 -11.27 16.60 7.27
CA SER A 27 -12.24 16.58 8.37
C SER A 27 -11.78 15.79 9.60
N HIS A 28 -11.02 14.71 9.43
CA HIS A 28 -10.78 13.72 10.51
C HIS A 28 -9.37 13.10 10.52
N SER A 29 -8.31 13.89 10.34
CA SER A 29 -6.95 13.36 10.47
C SER A 29 -5.96 14.43 10.92
N ASN A 30 -5.03 13.99 11.77
CA ASN A 30 -3.84 14.76 12.17
C ASN A 30 -2.61 14.40 11.34
N TYR A 31 -2.79 13.64 10.26
CA TYR A 31 -1.72 13.09 9.42
C TYR A 31 -1.96 13.34 7.93
N HIS A 32 -2.89 14.23 7.58
CA HIS A 32 -3.12 14.65 6.20
C HIS A 32 -2.88 16.15 6.09
N SER A 33 -2.34 16.57 4.96
CA SER A 33 -2.27 17.96 4.53
C SER A 33 -2.63 18.03 3.05
N ILE A 34 -2.88 19.25 2.57
CA ILE A 34 -2.98 19.53 1.15
C ILE A 34 -1.88 20.54 0.85
N VAL A 35 -0.93 20.13 0.03
CA VAL A 35 0.18 20.97 -0.39
C VAL A 35 0.26 20.99 -1.90
N GLU A 36 0.28 22.18 -2.45
CA GLU A 36 0.46 22.42 -3.87
C GLU A 36 1.87 22.05 -4.31
N VAL A 37 1.96 21.31 -5.41
CA VAL A 37 3.20 20.75 -5.96
C VAL A 37 3.21 20.92 -7.48
N SER A 38 4.33 20.57 -8.12
CA SER A 38 4.40 20.53 -9.58
C SER A 38 4.21 19.10 -10.11
N LEU A 39 3.89 18.97 -11.40
CA LEU A 39 3.79 17.67 -12.06
C LEU A 39 5.14 16.93 -12.07
N ASP A 40 6.24 17.67 -12.21
CA ASP A 40 7.60 17.13 -12.37
C ASP A 40 8.31 16.88 -11.02
N ASP A 41 7.80 17.45 -9.93
CA ASP A 41 8.33 17.28 -8.58
C ASP A 41 7.17 17.16 -7.57
N PRO A 42 6.52 15.98 -7.52
CA PRO A 42 5.20 15.82 -6.90
C PRO A 42 5.23 15.67 -5.38
N CYS A 43 6.41 15.49 -4.79
CA CYS A 43 6.61 15.34 -3.34
C CYS A 43 7.46 16.47 -2.74
N THR A 44 7.53 17.61 -3.43
CA THR A 44 8.21 18.82 -2.97
C THR A 44 7.25 20.00 -3.04
N PRO A 45 7.10 20.80 -1.97
CA PRO A 45 6.27 21.99 -1.98
C PRO A 45 6.60 22.94 -3.14
N LEU A 46 5.57 23.39 -3.86
CA LEU A 46 5.74 24.37 -4.91
C LEU A 46 6.08 25.74 -4.31
N GLN A 47 7.10 26.42 -4.86
CA GLN A 47 7.43 27.78 -4.43
C GLN A 47 6.26 28.73 -4.68
N GLY A 48 5.81 29.41 -3.62
CA GLY A 48 4.65 30.31 -3.68
C GLY A 48 3.30 29.60 -3.66
N GLY A 49 3.30 28.26 -3.62
CA GLY A 49 2.10 27.46 -3.53
C GLY A 49 1.44 27.51 -2.14
N PHE A 50 0.31 26.82 -2.00
CA PHE A 50 -0.37 26.66 -0.71
C PHE A 50 0.01 25.34 0.00
N ASP A 51 0.11 25.38 1.31
CA ASP A 51 0.25 24.25 2.25
C ASP A 51 -0.73 24.42 3.43
N THR A 52 -1.63 23.47 3.66
CA THR A 52 -2.57 23.57 4.80
C THR A 52 -1.92 23.30 6.16
N GLY A 53 -0.72 22.75 6.21
CA GLY A 53 -0.19 22.04 7.36
C GLY A 53 -0.91 20.70 7.59
N THR A 54 -0.36 19.89 8.50
CA THR A 54 -0.96 18.61 8.86
C THR A 54 -2.07 18.80 9.90
N GLY A 55 -3.29 18.37 9.59
CA GLY A 55 -4.41 18.44 10.53
C GLY A 55 -5.76 18.74 9.89
N PRO A 56 -6.83 18.79 10.71
CA PRO A 56 -8.13 19.20 10.24
C PRO A 56 -8.12 20.65 9.75
N VAL A 57 -8.59 20.86 8.53
CA VAL A 57 -8.59 22.17 7.87
C VAL A 57 -9.76 22.24 6.89
N ASN A 58 -10.29 23.44 6.73
CA ASN A 58 -11.12 23.84 5.62
C ASN A 58 -10.46 25.06 4.97
N MET A 59 -9.97 24.88 3.75
CA MET A 59 -9.32 25.90 2.96
C MET A 59 -10.13 26.15 1.69
N THR A 60 -10.50 27.40 1.43
CA THR A 60 -11.12 27.78 0.16
C THR A 60 -10.06 28.39 -0.75
N VAL A 61 -9.97 27.86 -1.96
CA VAL A 61 -9.16 28.42 -3.04
C VAL A 61 -10.05 28.96 -4.16
N VAL A 62 -9.62 30.03 -4.83
CA VAL A 62 -10.25 30.57 -6.03
C VAL A 62 -9.30 30.34 -7.20
N LEU A 63 -9.77 29.72 -8.27
CA LEU A 63 -8.96 29.53 -9.48
C LEU A 63 -8.64 30.89 -10.11
N THR A 64 -7.38 31.09 -10.47
CA THR A 64 -6.92 32.27 -11.23
C THR A 64 -6.54 31.93 -12.67
N SER A 65 -6.52 30.65 -13.01
CA SER A 65 -6.32 30.13 -14.37
C SER A 65 -7.08 28.82 -14.56
N ASP A 66 -7.16 28.37 -15.81
CA ASP A 66 -7.72 27.06 -16.19
C ASP A 66 -6.63 25.96 -16.21
N GLU A 67 -5.41 26.29 -15.79
CA GLU A 67 -4.28 25.37 -15.80
C GLU A 67 -4.43 24.28 -14.72
N PRO A 68 -3.84 23.09 -14.91
CA PRO A 68 -3.84 22.05 -13.90
C PRO A 68 -3.15 22.49 -12.61
N ILE A 69 -3.78 22.20 -11.47
CA ILE A 69 -3.22 22.39 -10.13
C ILE A 69 -3.05 21.01 -9.52
N TYR A 70 -1.84 20.69 -9.10
CA TYR A 70 -1.51 19.42 -8.47
C TYR A 70 -1.26 19.61 -6.98
N PHE A 71 -1.72 18.68 -6.17
CA PHE A 71 -1.49 18.72 -4.74
C PHE A 71 -1.32 17.32 -4.16
N THR A 72 -0.60 17.25 -3.05
CA THR A 72 -0.25 16.03 -2.34
C THR A 72 -0.40 16.21 -0.83
N CYS A 73 -0.24 15.12 -0.09
CA CYS A 73 -0.07 15.16 1.35
C CYS A 73 1.42 15.21 1.73
N GLY A 74 1.76 16.22 2.54
CA GLY A 74 3.11 16.44 3.07
C GLY A 74 3.43 15.66 4.35
N HIS A 75 2.54 14.78 4.82
CA HIS A 75 2.88 13.91 5.94
C HIS A 75 3.89 12.84 5.48
N PRO A 76 4.91 12.51 6.30
CA PRO A 76 5.91 11.52 5.91
C PRO A 76 5.31 10.19 5.46
N GLY A 77 5.73 9.73 4.28
CA GLY A 77 5.30 8.50 3.63
C GLY A 77 3.99 8.60 2.84
N HIS A 78 3.21 9.68 2.98
CA HIS A 78 1.88 9.77 2.38
C HIS A 78 1.91 10.16 0.90
N CYS A 79 2.79 11.09 0.50
CA CYS A 79 2.98 11.43 -0.91
C CYS A 79 3.30 10.18 -1.72
N HIS A 80 4.41 9.50 -1.43
CA HIS A 80 4.85 8.28 -2.11
C HIS A 80 3.87 7.08 -1.97
N ALA A 81 2.94 7.12 -1.00
CA ALA A 81 1.84 6.16 -0.92
C ALA A 81 0.70 6.43 -1.92
N GLY A 82 0.79 7.50 -2.70
CA GLY A 82 -0.19 7.91 -3.71
C GLY A 82 -1.28 8.83 -3.16
N GLU A 83 -1.05 9.53 -2.04
CA GLU A 83 -1.99 10.53 -1.54
C GLU A 83 -1.89 11.83 -2.34
N VAL A 84 -2.42 11.77 -3.56
CA VAL A 84 -2.37 12.86 -4.54
C VAL A 84 -3.75 13.23 -5.08
N GLY A 85 -3.87 14.48 -5.52
CA GLY A 85 -5.05 15.01 -6.20
C GLY A 85 -4.68 16.14 -7.16
N ALA A 86 -5.64 16.53 -7.99
CA ALA A 86 -5.50 17.67 -8.86
C ALA A 86 -6.85 18.31 -9.20
N ILE A 87 -6.80 19.55 -9.65
CA ILE A 87 -7.88 20.29 -10.32
C ILE A 87 -7.43 20.53 -11.76
N ASN A 88 -8.35 20.42 -12.73
CA ASN A 88 -8.12 20.65 -14.17
C ASN A 88 -7.06 19.76 -14.85
N ALA A 89 -6.54 18.74 -14.17
CA ALA A 89 -5.62 17.78 -14.77
C ALA A 89 -6.34 16.87 -15.80
N SER A 90 -5.70 16.64 -16.96
CA SER A 90 -6.16 15.63 -17.92
C SER A 90 -6.01 14.22 -17.34
N PRO A 91 -6.78 13.23 -17.84
CA PRO A 91 -6.59 11.84 -17.44
C PRO A 91 -5.14 11.35 -17.64
N GLU A 92 -4.48 11.70 -18.76
CA GLU A 92 -3.09 11.31 -18.97
C GLU A 92 -2.14 11.96 -17.96
N SER A 93 -2.35 13.25 -17.66
CA SER A 93 -1.51 13.95 -16.69
C SER A 93 -1.67 13.41 -15.27
N MET A 94 -2.87 12.97 -14.89
CA MET A 94 -3.10 12.31 -13.60
C MET A 94 -2.42 10.94 -13.49
N VAL A 95 -2.42 10.18 -14.59
CA VAL A 95 -1.67 8.91 -14.66
C VAL A 95 -0.18 9.18 -14.51
N HIS A 96 0.35 10.18 -15.24
CA HIS A 96 1.76 10.59 -15.14
C HIS A 96 2.11 11.03 -13.71
N PHE A 97 1.34 11.94 -13.13
CA PHE A 97 1.54 12.43 -11.76
C PHE A 97 1.56 11.30 -10.73
N THR A 98 0.61 10.36 -10.81
CA THR A 98 0.55 9.21 -9.92
C THR A 98 1.74 8.26 -10.10
N GLN A 99 2.30 8.17 -11.31
CA GLN A 99 3.46 7.35 -11.60
C GLN A 99 4.74 7.99 -11.05
N GLU A 100 4.95 9.29 -11.30
CA GLU A 100 6.08 10.06 -10.76
C GLU A 100 6.15 9.99 -9.23
N VAL A 101 5.01 10.08 -8.56
CA VAL A 101 4.90 9.92 -7.10
C VAL A 101 5.39 8.56 -6.61
N LYS A 102 5.13 7.48 -7.36
CA LYS A 102 5.50 6.11 -6.97
C LYS A 102 6.94 5.77 -7.30
N ASP A 103 7.44 6.32 -8.41
CA ASP A 103 8.81 6.08 -8.90
C ASP A 103 9.83 6.99 -8.20
N GLY A 104 9.36 8.11 -7.65
CA GLY A 104 10.13 8.99 -6.78
C GLY A 104 10.83 8.22 -5.67
N ARG A 105 12.10 8.58 -5.41
CA ARG A 105 12.80 8.05 -4.23
C ARG A 105 12.05 8.59 -3.02
N PRO A 106 11.74 7.75 -2.00
CA PRO A 106 11.38 8.25 -0.69
C PRO A 106 12.60 8.93 -0.09
N LEU A 107 12.88 10.15 -0.54
CA LEU A 107 13.63 11.10 0.23
C LEU A 107 12.88 11.19 1.55
N HIS A 108 13.63 11.25 2.64
CA HIS A 108 13.06 11.48 3.96
C HIS A 108 12.17 12.72 3.89
N ASP A 109 10.86 12.51 3.71
CA ASP A 109 9.85 13.55 3.53
C ASP A 109 9.97 14.60 4.64
N THR A 110 10.51 14.21 5.79
CA THR A 110 10.83 15.09 6.92
C THR A 110 11.63 16.35 6.56
N GLU A 111 12.50 16.33 5.53
CA GLU A 111 13.30 17.53 5.18
C GLU A 111 12.58 18.42 4.16
N ALA A 112 11.90 17.84 3.16
CA ALA A 112 11.21 18.60 2.10
C ALA A 112 10.05 19.45 2.63
N TRP A 113 9.40 18.99 3.71
CA TRP A 113 8.26 19.69 4.32
C TRP A 113 8.69 20.58 5.51
N SER A 114 9.93 20.44 6.00
CA SER A 114 10.43 21.26 7.11
C SER A 114 10.77 22.68 6.66
N GLY A 115 9.82 23.61 6.84
CA GLY A 115 10.05 25.04 6.59
C GLY A 115 9.16 25.66 5.52
N SER A 116 8.26 24.89 4.91
CA SER A 116 7.18 25.48 4.11
C SER A 116 6.28 26.33 5.03
N PRO A 117 6.13 27.63 4.77
CA PRO A 117 5.20 28.43 5.53
C PRO A 117 3.78 27.88 5.29
N HIS A 118 3.04 27.65 6.37
CA HIS A 118 1.60 27.39 6.27
C HIS A 118 0.94 28.50 5.45
N SER A 119 -0.03 28.11 4.63
CA SER A 119 -0.71 29.03 3.71
C SER A 119 -1.23 30.26 4.44
N SER A 120 -0.81 31.42 3.94
CA SER A 120 -1.49 32.67 4.21
C SER A 120 -2.51 32.93 3.10
N VAL A 121 -3.59 33.66 3.41
CA VAL A 121 -4.47 34.20 2.37
C VAL A 121 -3.63 34.90 1.30
N GLY A 122 -3.88 34.57 0.03
CA GLY A 122 -3.15 35.06 -1.13
C GLY A 122 -2.01 34.16 -1.64
N SER A 123 -1.70 33.03 -0.99
CA SER A 123 -0.76 32.03 -1.53
C SER A 123 -1.42 31.17 -2.62
N GLY A 124 -0.60 30.57 -3.48
CA GLY A 124 -1.00 29.59 -4.50
C GLY A 124 -0.55 29.96 -5.92
N VAL A 125 -0.44 28.96 -6.81
CA VAL A 125 -0.05 29.12 -8.22
C VAL A 125 -1.14 28.58 -9.15
N GLY A 126 -1.88 29.47 -9.81
CA GLY A 126 -3.04 29.07 -10.61
C GLY A 126 -4.34 28.96 -9.80
N ALA A 127 -4.24 28.95 -8.46
CA ALA A 127 -5.31 29.32 -7.54
C ALA A 127 -4.77 30.19 -6.40
N VAL A 128 -5.65 30.94 -5.75
CA VAL A 128 -5.32 31.74 -4.57
C VAL A 128 -6.15 31.31 -3.38
N VAL A 129 -5.48 31.12 -2.24
CA VAL A 129 -6.15 30.85 -0.95
C VAL A 129 -6.90 32.10 -0.52
N VAL A 130 -8.22 32.01 -0.35
CA VAL A 130 -9.06 33.12 0.12
C VAL A 130 -9.57 32.93 1.54
N SER A 131 -9.59 31.69 2.03
CA SER A 131 -9.93 31.40 3.41
C SER A 131 -9.19 30.16 3.91
N VAL A 132 -8.78 30.17 5.17
CA VAL A 132 -8.26 29.00 5.88
C VAL A 132 -8.90 29.01 7.25
N SER A 133 -9.53 27.91 7.63
CA SER A 133 -10.10 27.73 8.96
C SER A 133 -9.84 26.31 9.43
N SER A 134 -9.39 26.14 10.67
CA SER A 134 -9.46 24.83 11.31
C SER A 134 -10.89 24.61 11.79
N PRO A 135 -11.45 23.39 11.66
CA PRO A 135 -12.68 23.04 12.36
C PRO A 135 -12.54 23.42 13.84
N PRO A 136 -13.62 23.82 14.54
CA PRO A 136 -13.55 24.10 15.96
C PRO A 136 -12.97 22.87 16.67
N GLN A 137 -11.71 22.97 17.07
CA GLN A 137 -11.09 21.95 17.89
C GLN A 137 -11.96 21.86 19.13
N PRO A 138 -12.46 20.67 19.52
CA PRO A 138 -13.23 20.54 20.75
C PRO A 138 -12.40 21.20 21.84
N ALA A 139 -12.95 22.26 22.45
CA ALA A 139 -12.20 23.15 23.32
C ALA A 139 -11.37 22.31 24.27
N GLU A 140 -10.05 22.27 24.04
CA GLU A 140 -9.14 21.67 24.99
C GLU A 140 -9.24 22.56 26.21
N THR A 141 -10.05 22.09 27.15
CA THR A 141 -10.26 22.74 28.42
C THR A 141 -8.86 22.84 29.00
N SER A 142 -8.31 24.06 29.00
CA SER A 142 -7.04 24.39 29.63
C SER A 142 -7.21 24.26 31.15
N GLY A 143 -7.54 23.07 31.60
CA GLY A 143 -7.48 22.64 32.98
C GLY A 143 -6.06 22.15 33.17
N THR A 144 -5.25 22.97 33.83
CA THR A 144 -4.03 22.52 34.50
C THR A 144 -4.44 21.45 35.51
N ALA A 145 -4.44 20.20 35.09
CA ALA A 145 -4.48 19.03 35.94
C ALA A 145 -3.42 18.08 35.38
N PRO A 146 -2.48 17.57 36.19
CA PRO A 146 -1.56 16.56 35.72
C PRO A 146 -2.37 15.33 35.33
N THR A 147 -2.57 15.14 34.03
CA THR A 147 -3.12 13.91 33.47
C THR A 147 -2.08 12.84 33.75
N LEU A 148 -2.29 12.08 34.83
CA LEU A 148 -1.67 10.78 34.99
C LEU A 148 -1.89 10.06 33.67
N VAL A 149 -0.78 9.75 32.99
CA VAL A 149 -0.77 8.86 31.83
C VAL A 149 -1.60 7.66 32.23
N GLN A 150 -2.81 7.56 31.69
CA GLN A 150 -3.63 6.37 31.85
C GLN A 150 -2.95 5.31 31.00
N GLN A 151 -1.89 4.73 31.58
CA GLN A 151 -1.26 3.52 31.09
C GLN A 151 -2.40 2.55 30.89
N ARG A 152 -2.68 2.24 29.62
CA ARG A 152 -3.67 1.25 29.24
C ARG A 152 -3.17 -0.06 29.85
N ALA A 153 -3.68 -0.38 31.04
CA ALA A 153 -3.35 -1.61 31.72
C ALA A 153 -3.92 -2.72 30.86
N TYR A 154 -3.09 -3.30 29.99
CA TYR A 154 -3.42 -4.55 29.35
C TYR A 154 -3.69 -5.53 30.48
N PRO A 155 -4.88 -6.16 30.51
CA PRO A 155 -5.16 -7.07 31.58
C PRO A 155 -4.13 -8.20 31.50
N LEU A 156 -3.56 -8.60 32.65
CA LEU A 156 -2.41 -9.52 32.70
C LEU A 156 -2.67 -10.86 31.99
N TRP A 157 -3.92 -11.20 31.69
CA TRP A 157 -4.31 -12.35 30.87
C TRP A 157 -4.05 -12.18 29.36
N ALA A 158 -3.87 -10.97 28.85
CA ALA A 158 -3.66 -10.72 27.42
C ALA A 158 -2.30 -11.25 26.92
N ILE A 159 -1.28 -11.25 27.78
CA ILE A 159 0.07 -11.74 27.46
C ILE A 159 0.06 -13.26 27.20
N PRO A 160 -0.45 -14.13 28.10
CA PRO A 160 -0.46 -15.57 27.83
C PRO A 160 -1.32 -15.94 26.62
N VAL A 161 -2.43 -15.22 26.36
CA VAL A 161 -3.26 -15.45 25.16
C VAL A 161 -2.49 -15.14 23.88
N ALA A 162 -1.78 -14.02 23.82
CA ALA A 162 -0.98 -13.66 22.65
C ALA A 162 0.14 -14.69 22.37
N VAL A 163 0.78 -15.21 23.42
CA VAL A 163 1.83 -16.24 23.29
C VAL A 163 1.27 -17.56 22.75
N VAL A 164 0.10 -18.00 23.23
CA VAL A 164 -0.55 -19.22 22.73
C VAL A 164 -0.94 -19.08 21.26
N VAL A 165 -1.52 -17.93 20.87
CA VAL A 165 -1.87 -17.67 19.47
C VAL A 165 -0.63 -17.69 18.56
N ALA A 166 0.46 -17.03 18.97
CA ALA A 166 1.70 -17.05 18.22
C ALA A 166 2.29 -18.47 18.06
N ALA A 167 2.24 -19.29 19.11
CA ALA A 167 2.72 -20.68 19.05
C ALA A 167 1.90 -21.54 18.07
N ILE A 168 0.57 -21.38 18.03
CA ILE A 168 -0.31 -22.09 17.10
C ILE A 168 -0.03 -21.69 15.65
N LEU A 169 0.18 -20.40 15.39
CA LEU A 169 0.51 -19.91 14.06
C LEU A 169 1.88 -20.43 13.58
N LEU A 170 2.88 -20.47 14.46
CA LEU A 170 4.20 -21.03 14.13
C LEU A 170 4.14 -22.54 13.87
N ALA A 171 3.41 -23.30 14.69
CA ALA A 171 3.25 -24.73 14.51
C ALA A 171 2.52 -25.09 13.20
N SER A 172 1.47 -24.33 12.86
CA SER A 172 0.71 -24.54 11.62
C SER A 172 1.55 -24.18 10.38
N ALA A 173 2.29 -23.07 10.41
CA ALA A 173 3.23 -22.72 9.34
C ALA A 173 4.34 -23.78 9.16
N TYR A 174 4.90 -24.29 10.26
CA TYR A 174 5.91 -25.34 10.22
C TYR A 174 5.34 -26.65 9.65
N GLY A 175 4.14 -27.05 10.08
CA GLY A 175 3.42 -28.21 9.55
C GLY A 175 3.16 -28.10 8.04
N ALA A 176 2.67 -26.95 7.58
CA ALA A 176 2.45 -26.68 6.16
C ALA A 176 3.76 -26.80 5.36
N ARG A 177 4.88 -26.26 5.87
CA ARG A 177 6.19 -26.35 5.23
C ARG A 177 6.70 -27.80 5.12
N LEU A 178 6.52 -28.60 6.17
CA LEU A 178 6.90 -30.02 6.13
C LEU A 178 6.02 -30.82 5.16
N PHE A 179 4.72 -30.54 5.12
CA PHE A 179 3.80 -31.17 4.19
C PHE A 179 4.15 -30.85 2.73
N LEU A 180 4.45 -29.58 2.43
CA LEU A 180 4.89 -29.17 1.10
C LEU A 180 6.24 -29.78 0.71
N ARG A 181 7.16 -30.00 1.67
CA ARG A 181 8.40 -30.75 1.40
C ARG A 181 8.14 -32.21 1.04
N ARG A 182 7.21 -32.89 1.72
CA ARG A 182 6.87 -34.29 1.41
C ARG A 182 6.20 -34.46 0.05
N ARG A 183 5.47 -33.45 -0.44
CA ARG A 183 4.84 -33.50 -1.77
C ARG A 183 5.80 -33.30 -2.94
N ARG A 184 7.04 -32.86 -2.70
CA ARG A 184 8.10 -32.86 -3.74
C ARG A 184 8.81 -34.21 -3.84
N VAL A 185 8.06 -35.31 -3.89
CA VAL A 185 8.59 -36.55 -4.49
C VAL A 185 8.48 -36.34 -6.00
N PRO A 186 9.60 -36.24 -6.75
CA PRO A 186 9.55 -36.01 -8.18
C PRO A 186 8.81 -37.16 -8.87
N GLN A 187 7.74 -36.85 -9.60
CA GLN A 187 7.12 -37.81 -10.53
C GLN A 187 7.87 -37.91 -11.87
N ASP A 188 8.90 -37.09 -12.07
CA ASP A 188 9.71 -37.10 -13.28
C ASP A 188 10.93 -38.01 -13.11
N LEU A 189 10.67 -39.32 -13.10
CA LEU A 189 11.70 -40.28 -13.47
C LEU A 189 11.80 -40.29 -15.01
N PRO A 190 13.00 -40.17 -15.60
CA PRO A 190 13.17 -40.20 -17.05
C PRO A 190 12.63 -41.52 -17.63
N PRO A 191 12.04 -41.47 -18.85
CA PRO A 191 11.31 -42.59 -19.45
C PRO A 191 12.16 -43.86 -19.66
N GLU A 192 13.49 -43.77 -19.58
CA GLU A 192 14.38 -44.94 -19.65
C GLU A 192 14.21 -45.94 -18.49
N THR A 193 13.67 -45.52 -17.34
CA THR A 193 13.54 -46.41 -16.19
C THR A 193 12.28 -47.28 -16.19
N LYS A 194 11.29 -46.97 -17.05
CA LYS A 194 10.05 -47.77 -17.16
C LYS A 194 10.29 -49.07 -17.93
N ALA A 195 11.08 -49.02 -19.00
CA ALA A 195 11.46 -50.21 -19.77
C ALA A 195 12.35 -51.18 -18.98
N ALA A 196 13.26 -50.66 -18.15
CA ALA A 196 14.11 -51.50 -17.29
C ALA A 196 13.33 -52.24 -16.20
N ARG A 197 12.18 -51.70 -15.76
CA ARG A 197 11.36 -52.31 -14.71
C ARG A 197 10.47 -53.43 -15.23
N GLU A 198 10.01 -53.36 -16.48
CA GLU A 198 9.24 -54.44 -17.11
C GLU A 198 10.16 -55.64 -17.47
N SER A 199 11.39 -55.38 -17.92
CA SER A 199 12.39 -56.43 -18.18
C SER A 199 12.74 -57.29 -16.97
N ILE A 200 12.81 -56.71 -15.76
CA ILE A 200 13.16 -57.45 -14.54
C ILE A 200 11.99 -58.35 -14.07
N VAL A 201 10.75 -57.92 -14.27
CA VAL A 201 9.56 -58.72 -13.90
C VAL A 201 9.41 -59.92 -14.84
N ASP A 202 9.68 -59.74 -16.14
CA ASP A 202 9.65 -60.85 -17.10
C ASP A 202 10.77 -61.86 -16.84
N ALA A 203 11.99 -61.41 -16.53
CA ALA A 203 13.11 -62.28 -16.17
C ALA A 203 12.83 -63.13 -14.92
N LEU A 204 12.19 -62.55 -13.90
CA LEU A 204 11.82 -63.28 -12.67
C LEU A 204 10.67 -64.26 -12.89
N SER A 205 9.76 -64.00 -13.84
CA SER A 205 8.68 -64.93 -14.16
C SER A 205 9.19 -66.18 -14.88
N LEU A 206 10.17 -66.03 -15.77
CA LEU A 206 10.79 -67.16 -16.47
C LEU A 206 11.63 -68.03 -15.53
N GLN A 207 12.34 -67.41 -14.58
CA GLN A 207 13.14 -68.15 -13.60
C GLN A 207 12.27 -69.02 -12.67
N ARG A 208 11.04 -68.58 -12.38
CA ARG A 208 10.08 -69.38 -11.61
C ARG A 208 9.59 -70.60 -12.38
N TRP A 209 9.37 -70.49 -13.69
CA TRP A 209 8.84 -71.59 -14.50
C TRP A 209 9.85 -72.73 -14.70
N ASP A 210 11.14 -72.42 -14.85
CA ASP A 210 12.18 -73.46 -14.96
C ASP A 210 12.38 -74.26 -13.65
N SER A 211 12.14 -73.63 -12.50
CA SER A 211 12.22 -74.30 -11.19
C SER A 211 11.08 -75.31 -10.96
N GLU A 212 9.90 -75.09 -11.55
CA GLU A 212 8.79 -76.04 -11.46
C GLU A 212 8.98 -77.25 -12.40
N LYS A 213 9.64 -77.07 -13.54
CA LYS A 213 9.92 -78.17 -14.47
C LYS A 213 10.98 -79.16 -13.96
N THR A 214 11.97 -78.69 -13.19
CA THR A 214 13.01 -79.57 -12.65
C THR A 214 12.47 -80.53 -11.58
N LEU A 215 11.38 -80.16 -10.90
CA LEU A 215 10.71 -81.01 -9.91
C LEU A 215 9.90 -82.16 -10.53
N TYR A 216 9.46 -82.04 -11.78
CA TYR A 216 8.69 -83.09 -12.48
C TYR A 216 9.54 -84.11 -13.25
N ALA A 217 10.84 -83.86 -13.45
CA ALA A 217 11.74 -84.76 -14.19
C ALA A 217 12.49 -85.78 -13.30
N GLN A 218 12.22 -85.81 -11.99
CA GLN A 218 12.84 -86.74 -11.02
C GLN A 218 11.83 -87.72 -10.38
N ALA A 219 10.63 -87.84 -10.94
CA ALA A 219 9.64 -88.86 -10.60
C ALA A 219 9.43 -89.80 -11.80
#